data_AF-A0A3D5VFQ6-F1
#
_entry.id   AF-A0A3D5VFQ6-F1
#
_cell.length_a   1.000
_cell.length_b   1.000
_cell.length_c   1.000
_cell.angle_alpha   90.00
_cell.angle_beta   90.00
_cell.angle_gamma   90.00
#
_symmetry.space_group_name_H-M   'P 1'
#
loop_
_entity.id
_entity.type
_entity.pdbx_description
1 polymer ?
#
loop_
_entity_poly.entity_id
_entity_poly.type
_entity_poly.pdbx_seq_one_letter_code
_entity_poly.pdbx_strand_id
1 'polypeptide(L)' 'AGARMLVKADGQTVGTVGGGLAEKMALDAALQVMDTQVPRLLEYKLDNTVAAQEGMVCGGKMTLFIQPIQ' A
#
# COMPACT_ATOMS: atom_id res chain seq x y z
N ALA A 1 -0.62 14.31 -6.04
CA ALA A 1 -1.98 13.73 -6.05
C ALA A 1 -1.85 12.22 -6.11
N GLY A 2 -2.69 11.47 -5.40
CA GLY A 2 -2.60 10.01 -5.33
C GLY A 2 -3.69 9.43 -4.43
N ALA A 3 -3.93 8.14 -4.55
CA ALA A 3 -4.83 7.39 -3.69
C ALA A 3 -4.30 7.37 -2.25
N ARG A 4 -5.20 7.28 -1.27
CA ARG A 4 -4.86 7.32 0.15
C ARG A 4 -5.65 6.26 0.90
N MET A 5 -4.96 5.65 1.86
CA MET A 5 -5.55 4.70 2.80
C MET A 5 -5.15 5.12 4.21
N LEU A 6 -6.12 5.23 5.11
CA LEU A 6 -5.91 5.39 6.54
C LEU A 6 -5.95 4.00 7.17
N VAL A 7 -4.97 3.71 8.02
CA VAL A 7 -4.91 2.49 8.83
C VAL A 7 -5.11 2.90 10.28
N LYS A 8 -6.01 2.22 11.00
CA LYS A 8 -6.20 2.38 12.44
C LYS A 8 -5.40 1.32 13.21
N ALA A 9 -5.13 1.59 14.49
CA ALA A 9 -4.37 0.67 15.34
C ALA A 9 -5.05 -0.70 15.54
N ASP A 10 -6.36 -0.79 15.34
CA ASP A 10 -7.13 -2.04 15.37
C ASP A 10 -7.11 -2.80 14.03
N GLY A 11 -6.36 -2.31 13.05
CA GLY A 11 -6.23 -2.90 11.71
C GLY A 11 -7.34 -2.53 10.74
N GLN A 12 -8.36 -1.76 11.15
CA GLN A 12 -9.38 -1.27 10.22
C GLN A 12 -8.78 -0.24 9.25
N THR A 13 -9.26 -0.27 8.00
CA THR A 13 -8.81 0.64 6.95
C THR A 13 -9.93 1.53 6.43
N VAL A 14 -9.59 2.75 6.00
CA VAL A 14 -10.50 3.68 5.32
C VAL A 14 -9.83 4.19 4.04
N GLY A 15 -10.49 4.02 2.90
CA GLY A 15 -9.92 4.30 1.59
C GLY A 15 -9.07 3.14 1.06
N THR A 16 -8.47 3.35 -0.11
CA THR A 16 -7.72 2.35 -0.86
C THR A 16 -6.50 3.01 -1.49
N VAL A 17 -5.40 2.26 -1.64
CA VAL A 17 -4.24 2.69 -2.44
C VAL A 17 -4.17 2.00 -3.81
N GLY A 18 -5.11 1.10 -4.14
CA GLY A 18 -5.14 0.42 -5.44
C GLY A 18 -5.52 -1.06 -5.41
N GLY A 19 -5.89 -1.62 -4.25
CA GLY A 19 -6.30 -3.02 -4.14
C GLY A 19 -5.17 -4.04 -4.00
N GLY A 20 -5.55 -5.29 -3.75
CA GLY A 20 -4.69 -6.46 -3.92
C GLY A 20 -3.52 -6.55 -2.94
N LEU A 21 -2.41 -7.12 -3.40
CA LEU A 21 -1.24 -7.37 -2.56
C LEU A 21 -0.67 -6.06 -1.99
N ALA A 22 -0.65 -4.98 -2.78
CA ALA A 22 -0.12 -3.68 -2.38
C ALA A 22 -0.81 -3.12 -1.13
N GLU A 23 -2.13 -3.27 -0.99
CA GLU A 23 -2.86 -2.82 0.20
C GLU A 23 -2.52 -3.63 1.44
N LYS A 24 -2.40 -4.95 1.31
CA LYS A 24 -2.04 -5.82 2.43
C LYS A 24 -0.69 -5.42 3.01
N MET A 25 0.30 -5.14 2.16
CA MET A 25 1.62 -4.73 2.64
C MET A 25 1.66 -3.29 3.14
N ALA A 26 0.82 -2.41 2.58
CA ALA A 26 0.64 -1.08 3.13
C ALA A 26 0.07 -1.14 4.55
N LEU A 27 -0.89 -2.04 4.82
CA LEU A 27 -1.43 -2.30 6.16
C LEU A 27 -0.33 -2.80 7.11
N ASP A 28 0.40 -3.86 6.74
CA ASP A 28 1.46 -4.44 7.58
C ASP A 28 2.55 -3.39 7.90
N ALA A 29 2.97 -2.61 6.90
CA ALA A 29 3.96 -1.57 7.08
C ALA A 29 3.42 -0.38 7.90
N ALA A 30 2.14 -0.02 7.77
CA ALA A 30 1.54 1.04 8.57
C ALA A 30 1.51 0.69 10.06
N LEU A 31 1.18 -0.56 10.42
CA LEU A 31 1.24 -1.02 11.81
C LEU A 31 2.67 -0.92 12.37
N GLN A 32 3.68 -1.33 11.60
CA GLN A 32 5.09 -1.17 11.99
C GLN A 32 5.51 0.31 12.13
N VAL A 33 5.03 1.18 11.25
CA VAL A 33 5.29 2.64 11.30
C VAL A 33 4.63 3.26 12.54
N MET A 34 3.45 2.78 12.96
CA MET A 34 2.82 3.22 14.21
C MET A 34 3.65 2.82 15.43
N ASP A 35 4.19 1.60 15.46
CA ASP A 35 5.00 1.15 16.60
C ASP A 35 6.35 1.88 16.67
N THR A 36 7.00 2.06 15.51
CA THR A 36 8.35 2.65 15.43
C THR A 36 8.34 4.18 15.40
N GLN A 37 7.21 4.79 15.02
CA GLN A 37 7.09 6.22 14.72
C GLN A 37 8.05 6.70 13.61
N VAL A 38 8.56 5.79 12.78
CA VAL A 38 9.49 6.10 11.68
C VAL A 38 8.76 5.94 10.34
N PRO A 39 8.59 7.02 9.54
CA PRO A 39 7.98 6.93 8.22
C PRO A 39 8.74 6.01 7.27
N ARG A 40 8.04 5.38 6.33
CA ARG A 40 8.61 4.46 5.34
C ARG A 40 8.15 4.76 3.93
N LEU A 41 9.05 4.53 2.97
CA LEU A 41 8.76 4.54 1.53
C LEU A 41 8.90 3.12 0.99
N LEU A 42 7.84 2.60 0.39
CA LEU A 42 7.83 1.28 -0.25
C LEU A 42 7.71 1.46 -1.77
N GLU A 43 8.54 0.73 -2.51
CA GLU A 43 8.43 0.67 -3.97
C GLU A 43 7.90 -0.70 -4.40
N TYR A 44 6.85 -0.66 -5.21
CA TYR A 44 6.20 -1.82 -5.79
C TYR A 44 6.39 -1.84 -7.31
N LYS A 45 6.93 -2.93 -7.83
CA LYS A 45 6.85 -3.24 -9.26
C LYS A 45 5.61 -4.08 -9.48
N LEU A 46 4.67 -3.54 -10.25
CA LEU A 46 3.51 -4.29 -10.71
C LEU A 46 3.99 -5.11 -11.92
N ASP A 47 4.42 -6.34 -11.65
CA ASP A 47 4.90 -7.27 -12.66
C ASP A 47 3.72 -7.81 -13.49
N ASN A 48 3.78 -7.57 -14.80
CA ASN A 48 2.77 -7.95 -15.79
C ASN A 48 2.67 -9.45 -16.07
N THR A 49 3.59 -10.28 -15.55
CA THR A 49 3.64 -11.71 -15.90
C THR A 49 2.48 -12.53 -15.33
N VAL A 50 1.87 -12.08 -14.22
CA VAL A 50 0.66 -12.72 -13.65
C VAL A 50 -0.63 -12.03 -14.14
N ALA A 51 -0.58 -10.71 -14.37
CA ALA A 51 -1.75 -9.90 -14.69
C ALA A 51 -2.26 -10.09 -16.14
N ALA A 52 -1.41 -10.59 -17.05
CA ALA A 52 -1.77 -10.89 -18.43
C ALA A 52 -2.77 -12.06 -18.59
N GLN A 53 -2.89 -12.96 -17.59
CA GLN A 53 -3.84 -14.08 -17.65
C GLN A 53 -5.27 -13.68 -17.25
N GLU A 54 -5.46 -12.56 -16.52
CA GLU A 54 -6.77 -12.13 -16.00
C GLU A 54 -7.28 -10.82 -16.64
N GLY A 55 -6.64 -10.31 -17.69
CA GLY A 55 -7.11 -9.12 -18.42
C GLY A 55 -6.96 -7.80 -17.66
N MET A 56 -6.28 -7.79 -16.52
CA MET A 56 -6.01 -6.58 -15.73
C MET A 56 -4.64 -6.01 -16.07
N VAL A 57 -4.61 -5.00 -16.93
CA VAL A 57 -3.37 -4.31 -17.32
C VAL A 57 -3.08 -3.20 -16.30
N CYS A 58 -2.50 -3.56 -15.16
CA CYS A 58 -1.89 -2.59 -14.26
C CYS A 58 -0.37 -2.80 -14.25
N GLY A 59 0.28 -2.57 -15.38
CA GLY A 59 1.75 -2.53 -15.43
C GLY A 59 2.31 -1.22 -14.89
N GLY A 60 3.44 -1.27 -14.18
CA GLY A 60 4.14 -0.05 -13.76
C GLY A 60 4.90 -0.17 -12.45
N LYS A 61 5.32 0.99 -11.93
CA LYS A 61 5.86 1.15 -10.58
C LYS A 61 4.89 1.96 -9.73
N MET A 62 4.65 1.49 -8.52
CA MET A 62 3.91 2.17 -7.50
C MET A 62 4.86 2.55 -6.36
N THR A 63 4.72 3.73 -5.81
CA THR A 63 5.45 4.15 -4.61
C THR A 63 4.44 4.52 -3.53
N LEU A 64 4.61 3.94 -2.35
CA LEU A 64 3.77 4.16 -1.18
C LEU A 64 4.58 4.87 -0.10
N PHE A 65 4.15 6.06 0.30
CA PHE A 65 4.69 6.75 1.46
C PHE A 65 3.76 6.57 2.65
N ILE A 66 4.29 6.02 3.74
CA ILE A 66 3.56 5.65 4.94
C ILE A 66 4.16 6.43 6.10
N GLN A 67 3.31 7.16 6.82
CA GLN A 67 3.72 7.99 7.96
C GLN A 67 2.68 7.85 9.08
N PRO A 68 3.09 7.98 10.35
CA PRO A 68 2.13 8.08 11.45
C PRO A 68 1.37 9.42 11.33
N ILE A 69 0.11 9.42 11.74
CA ILE A 69 -0.70 10.65 11.83
C ILE A 69 -0.73 11.08 13.29
N GLN A 70 -0.47 12.37 13.53
CA GLN A 70 -0.53 13.02 14.84
C GLN A 70 -1.94 13.53 15.14
#